data_AF-A0A6A6G9S9-F1
#
_entry.id   AF-A0A6A6G9S9-F1
#
_cell.length_a   1.000
_cell.length_b   1.000
_cell.length_c   1.000
_cell.angle_alpha   90.00
_cell.angle_beta   90.00
_cell.angle_gamma   90.00
#
_symmetry.space_group_name_H-M   'P 1'
#
loop_
_entity.id
_entity.type
_entity.pdbx_description
1 polymer ?
#
loop_
_entity_poly.entity_id
_entity_poly.type
_entity_poly.pdbx_seq_one_letter_code
_entity_poly.pdbx_strand_id
1 'polypeptide(L)'
;MAQIVHIESPSQFTQLLSSSRVVVTDFYADWCGPCKAIAPFYEQLSSQLSRPGQITFTKVNTDNQREIAQSYNITAMPTFMIFKNGRETQRIRGADPKALDAAVKNLAAEASSSDASGSGSSGGIWLGAGLPRGYTDVTSSVDQQGLDFLNLSSDVGGSRTIFDSSAPSKSDKKDWIESDTDEQLMLFIPFQATLKVHTLHITSHAPEDDDDVMKPKTIKIYTNRSNVLGFDEADSIEPTQSFELDESSYDSKTGTAKLELRFVKFQNISSIVVYVVDGLGDGEKTRVDRIRLIGETGEKRTMGKLEKIGDEPGE
;
A
#
# COMPACT_ATOMS: atom_id res chain seq x y z
N MET A 1 -16.68 -3.76 -26.91
CA MET A 1 -17.75 -3.23 -26.03
C MET A 1 -17.48 -3.78 -24.65
N ALA A 2 -17.38 -2.93 -23.65
CA ALA A 2 -17.14 -3.42 -22.29
C ALA A 2 -18.42 -4.07 -21.78
N GLN A 3 -18.30 -5.34 -21.40
CA GLN A 3 -19.42 -6.20 -21.03
C GLN A 3 -19.57 -6.19 -19.51
N ILE A 4 -20.80 -6.02 -19.01
CA ILE A 4 -21.10 -6.21 -17.59
C ILE A 4 -20.73 -7.64 -17.21
N VAL A 5 -19.98 -7.80 -16.12
CA VAL A 5 -19.58 -9.11 -15.63
C VAL A 5 -20.61 -9.63 -14.64
N HIS A 6 -21.21 -10.78 -14.95
CA HIS A 6 -22.09 -11.47 -14.01
C HIS A 6 -21.23 -12.30 -13.06
N ILE A 7 -21.47 -12.12 -11.75
CA ILE A 7 -20.73 -12.81 -10.72
C ILE A 7 -21.37 -14.16 -10.43
N GLU A 8 -20.58 -15.22 -10.63
CA GLU A 8 -20.98 -16.61 -10.48
C GLU A 8 -20.37 -17.26 -9.23
N SER A 9 -19.35 -16.65 -8.62
CA SER A 9 -18.73 -17.16 -7.39
C SER A 9 -18.07 -16.07 -6.53
N PRO A 10 -17.88 -16.30 -5.21
CA PRO A 10 -17.15 -15.39 -4.32
C PRO A 10 -15.69 -15.14 -4.73
N SER A 11 -15.01 -16.16 -5.24
CA SER A 11 -13.61 -16.06 -5.69
C SER A 11 -13.50 -15.16 -6.93
N GLN A 12 -14.40 -15.30 -7.91
CA GLN A 12 -14.46 -14.42 -9.07
C GLN A 12 -14.69 -12.96 -8.66
N PHE A 13 -15.59 -12.72 -7.69
CA PHE A 13 -15.85 -11.37 -7.19
C PHE A 13 -14.61 -10.77 -6.54
N THR A 14 -13.97 -11.52 -5.65
CA THR A 14 -12.73 -11.11 -4.97
C THR A 14 -11.61 -10.81 -5.98
N GLN A 15 -11.46 -11.65 -7.00
CA GLN A 15 -10.49 -11.45 -8.07
C GLN A 15 -10.78 -10.14 -8.83
N LEU A 16 -12.03 -9.87 -9.18
CA LEU A 16 -12.42 -8.65 -9.88
C LEU A 16 -12.16 -7.38 -9.06
N LEU A 17 -12.48 -7.43 -7.76
CA LEU A 17 -12.18 -6.35 -6.82
C LEU A 17 -10.67 -6.06 -6.72
N SER A 18 -9.84 -7.07 -6.92
CA SER A 18 -8.37 -6.95 -6.92
C SER A 18 -7.77 -6.55 -8.28
N SER A 19 -8.45 -6.87 -9.39
CA SER A 19 -7.94 -6.66 -10.74
C SER A 19 -8.31 -5.32 -11.37
N SER A 20 -9.38 -4.69 -10.86
CA SER A 20 -9.92 -3.44 -11.39
C SER A 20 -9.85 -2.32 -10.37
N ARG A 21 -9.40 -1.14 -10.80
CA ARG A 21 -9.26 0.03 -9.93
C ARG A 21 -10.59 0.47 -9.31
N VAL A 22 -11.64 0.48 -10.10
CA VAL A 22 -13.01 0.76 -9.68
C VAL A 22 -13.92 -0.38 -10.11
N VAL A 23 -14.70 -0.90 -9.17
CA VAL A 23 -15.74 -1.91 -9.45
C VAL A 23 -17.07 -1.35 -8.98
N VAL A 24 -18.00 -1.18 -9.91
CA VAL A 24 -19.39 -0.80 -9.63
C VAL A 24 -20.21 -2.09 -9.63
N THR A 25 -20.84 -2.43 -8.52
CA THR A 25 -21.56 -3.70 -8.34
C THR A 25 -23.04 -3.44 -8.10
N ASP A 26 -23.91 -4.01 -8.94
CA ASP A 26 -25.36 -4.03 -8.76
C ASP A 26 -25.79 -5.35 -8.09
N PHE A 27 -26.26 -5.24 -6.85
CA PHE A 27 -26.89 -6.35 -6.13
C PHE A 27 -28.39 -6.37 -6.42
N TYR A 28 -28.83 -7.41 -7.12
CA TYR A 28 -30.20 -7.52 -7.64
C TYR A 28 -30.81 -8.92 -7.40
N ALA A 29 -32.09 -9.05 -7.74
CA ALA A 29 -32.79 -10.34 -7.87
C ALA A 29 -33.76 -10.30 -9.06
N ASP A 30 -34.09 -11.45 -9.63
CA ASP A 30 -34.89 -11.54 -10.87
C ASP A 30 -36.36 -11.12 -10.69
N TRP A 31 -36.87 -11.23 -9.47
CA TRP A 31 -38.22 -10.83 -9.08
C TRP A 31 -38.31 -9.35 -8.65
N CYS A 32 -37.17 -8.65 -8.53
CA CYS A 32 -37.11 -7.27 -8.05
C CYS A 32 -37.58 -6.28 -9.13
N GLY A 33 -38.78 -5.73 -8.97
CA GLY A 33 -39.34 -4.71 -9.86
C GLY A 33 -38.47 -3.44 -10.00
N PRO A 34 -38.03 -2.80 -8.91
CA PRO A 34 -37.15 -1.63 -8.98
C PRO A 34 -35.80 -1.91 -9.66
N CYS A 35 -35.26 -3.12 -9.52
CA CYS A 35 -34.02 -3.53 -10.19
C CYS A 35 -34.19 -3.52 -11.71
N LYS A 36 -35.34 -4.03 -12.21
CA LYS A 36 -35.66 -3.99 -13.65
C LYS A 36 -35.82 -2.56 -14.18
N ALA A 37 -36.35 -1.65 -13.36
CA ALA A 37 -36.55 -0.27 -13.76
C ALA A 37 -35.23 0.49 -13.97
N ILE A 38 -34.21 0.24 -13.13
CA ILE A 38 -32.91 0.93 -13.21
C ILE A 38 -31.88 0.20 -14.09
N ALA A 39 -32.08 -1.08 -14.41
CA ALA A 39 -31.15 -1.88 -15.21
C ALA A 39 -30.73 -1.22 -16.54
N PRO A 40 -31.64 -0.63 -17.36
CA PRO A 40 -31.23 0.03 -18.62
C PRO A 40 -30.29 1.21 -18.39
N PHE A 41 -30.48 1.95 -17.29
CA PHE A 41 -29.62 3.07 -16.93
C PHE A 41 -28.24 2.59 -16.48
N TYR A 42 -28.20 1.53 -15.67
CA TYR A 42 -26.95 0.89 -15.26
C TYR A 42 -26.16 0.34 -16.46
N GLU A 43 -26.85 -0.29 -17.42
CA GLU A 43 -26.28 -0.77 -18.68
C GLU A 43 -25.72 0.38 -19.52
N GLN A 44 -26.45 1.48 -19.64
CA GLN A 44 -25.97 2.67 -20.32
C GLN A 44 -24.68 3.22 -19.67
N LEU A 45 -24.63 3.34 -18.34
CA LEU A 45 -23.42 3.77 -17.62
C LEU A 45 -22.25 2.82 -17.88
N SER A 46 -22.49 1.51 -17.85
CA SER A 46 -21.46 0.52 -18.13
C SER A 46 -20.88 0.68 -19.55
N SER A 47 -21.74 0.94 -20.53
CA SER A 47 -21.34 1.10 -21.93
C SER A 47 -20.49 2.35 -22.17
N GLN A 48 -20.74 3.42 -21.40
CA GLN A 48 -20.06 4.71 -21.52
C GLN A 48 -18.75 4.76 -20.74
N LEU A 49 -18.71 4.16 -19.55
CA LEU A 49 -17.65 4.39 -18.58
C LEU A 49 -16.76 3.18 -18.33
N SER A 50 -17.16 1.98 -18.73
CA SER A 50 -16.34 0.81 -18.45
C SER A 50 -15.05 0.82 -19.28
N ARG A 51 -13.94 0.60 -18.57
CA ARG A 51 -12.57 0.59 -19.10
C ARG A 51 -11.85 -0.61 -18.50
N PRO A 52 -11.36 -1.57 -19.31
CA PRO A 52 -10.67 -2.75 -18.80
C PRO A 52 -9.56 -2.40 -17.81
N GLY A 53 -9.54 -3.05 -16.64
CA GLY A 53 -8.57 -2.79 -15.57
C GLY A 53 -8.76 -1.49 -14.78
N GLN A 54 -9.56 -0.53 -15.28
CA GLN A 54 -9.82 0.75 -14.61
C GLN A 54 -11.22 0.81 -14.00
N ILE A 55 -12.27 0.60 -14.78
CA ILE A 55 -13.67 0.70 -14.33
C ILE A 55 -14.44 -0.50 -14.84
N THR A 56 -14.87 -1.36 -13.92
CA THR A 56 -15.61 -2.58 -14.23
C THR A 56 -16.99 -2.53 -13.60
N PHE A 57 -18.01 -2.88 -14.39
CA PHE A 57 -19.39 -2.99 -13.93
C PHE A 57 -19.74 -4.46 -13.76
N THR A 58 -20.37 -4.79 -12.63
CA THR A 58 -20.68 -6.17 -12.27
C THR A 58 -22.09 -6.29 -11.72
N LYS A 59 -22.69 -7.46 -11.89
CA LYS A 59 -24.01 -7.79 -11.33
C LYS A 59 -23.90 -9.02 -10.44
N VAL A 60 -24.45 -8.92 -9.24
CA VAL A 60 -24.53 -10.01 -8.26
C VAL A 60 -26.01 -10.30 -8.01
N ASN A 61 -26.46 -11.47 -8.45
CA ASN A 61 -27.79 -11.96 -8.10
C ASN A 61 -27.75 -12.49 -6.66
N THR A 62 -28.45 -11.84 -5.74
CA THR A 62 -28.41 -12.16 -4.30
C THR A 62 -29.05 -13.51 -3.96
N ASP A 63 -29.99 -14.00 -4.78
CA ASP A 63 -30.60 -15.31 -4.59
C ASP A 63 -29.61 -16.45 -4.91
N ASN A 64 -28.77 -16.22 -5.93
CA ASN A 64 -27.74 -17.18 -6.39
C ASN A 64 -26.44 -17.06 -5.58
N GLN A 65 -26.05 -15.84 -5.20
CA GLN A 65 -24.78 -15.53 -4.51
C GLN A 65 -25.02 -15.09 -3.07
N ARG A 66 -25.69 -15.96 -2.28
CA ARG A 66 -26.11 -15.65 -0.91
C ARG A 66 -24.95 -15.32 0.03
N GLU A 67 -23.82 -16.00 -0.12
CA GLU A 67 -22.62 -15.76 0.67
C GLU A 67 -22.08 -14.33 0.46
N ILE A 68 -22.03 -13.88 -0.79
CA ILE A 68 -21.61 -12.51 -1.14
C ILE A 68 -22.64 -11.51 -0.58
N ALA A 69 -23.94 -11.78 -0.75
CA ALA A 69 -24.98 -10.90 -0.22
C ALA A 69 -24.90 -10.77 1.32
N GLN A 70 -24.60 -11.85 2.03
CA GLN A 70 -24.42 -11.85 3.49
C GLN A 70 -23.15 -11.12 3.92
N SER A 71 -22.01 -11.38 3.29
CA SER A 71 -20.73 -10.77 3.65
C SER A 71 -20.73 -9.25 3.49
N TYR A 72 -21.47 -8.73 2.49
CA TYR A 72 -21.65 -7.30 2.27
C TYR A 72 -22.91 -6.71 2.91
N ASN A 73 -23.63 -7.50 3.71
CA ASN A 73 -24.83 -7.11 4.45
C ASN A 73 -25.89 -6.43 3.55
N ILE A 74 -26.23 -7.09 2.44
CA ILE A 74 -27.25 -6.63 1.50
C ILE A 74 -28.63 -6.91 2.07
N THR A 75 -29.32 -5.85 2.49
CA THR A 75 -30.65 -5.95 3.12
C THR A 75 -31.78 -5.40 2.24
N ALA A 76 -31.45 -4.82 1.08
CA ALA A 76 -32.42 -4.22 0.16
C ALA A 76 -31.90 -4.30 -1.28
N MET A 77 -32.81 -4.40 -2.24
CA MET A 77 -32.48 -4.45 -3.66
C MET A 77 -33.29 -3.43 -4.48
N PRO A 78 -32.67 -2.79 -5.50
CA PRO A 78 -31.26 -2.90 -5.84
C PRO A 78 -30.38 -2.21 -4.77
N THR A 79 -29.17 -2.70 -4.56
CA THR A 79 -28.13 -1.96 -3.84
C THR A 79 -26.92 -1.88 -4.75
N PHE A 80 -26.45 -0.67 -5.01
CA PHE A 80 -25.21 -0.45 -5.74
C PHE A 80 -24.09 -0.22 -4.75
N MET A 81 -23.00 -0.95 -4.91
CA MET A 81 -21.78 -0.73 -4.14
C MET A 81 -20.65 -0.39 -5.09
N ILE A 82 -19.90 0.64 -4.74
CA ILE A 82 -18.73 1.05 -5.50
C ILE A 82 -17.50 0.76 -4.66
N PHE A 83 -16.58 0.02 -5.28
CA PHE A 83 -15.31 -0.34 -4.70
C PHE A 83 -14.20 0.39 -5.43
N LYS A 84 -13.25 0.94 -4.68
CA LYS A 84 -12.02 1.55 -5.19
C LYS A 84 -10.84 0.79 -4.57
N ASN A 85 -9.99 0.21 -5.40
CA ASN A 85 -8.85 -0.61 -4.96
C ASN A 85 -9.28 -1.67 -3.92
N GLY A 86 -10.37 -2.39 -4.19
CA GLY A 86 -10.92 -3.42 -3.30
C GLY A 86 -11.64 -2.94 -2.04
N ARG A 87 -11.68 -1.63 -1.75
CA ARG A 87 -12.40 -1.06 -0.59
C ARG A 87 -13.72 -0.42 -1.00
N GLU A 88 -14.78 -0.67 -0.23
CA GLU A 88 -16.07 0.01 -0.40
C GLU A 88 -15.89 1.51 -0.15
N THR A 89 -16.22 2.34 -1.13
CA THR A 89 -16.20 3.81 -1.00
C THR A 89 -17.59 4.40 -0.92
N GLN A 90 -18.56 3.78 -1.58
CA GLN A 90 -19.92 4.29 -1.64
C GLN A 90 -20.93 3.15 -1.77
N ARG A 91 -22.08 3.35 -1.12
CA ARG A 91 -23.23 2.46 -1.18
C ARG A 91 -24.49 3.26 -1.45
N ILE A 92 -25.27 2.81 -2.42
CA ILE A 92 -26.53 3.44 -2.84
C ILE A 92 -27.59 2.37 -2.73
N ARG A 93 -28.58 2.59 -1.86
CA ARG A 93 -29.70 1.67 -1.68
C ARG A 93 -30.90 2.17 -2.47
N GLY A 94 -31.56 1.26 -3.17
CA GLY A 94 -32.72 1.55 -4.00
C GLY A 94 -32.37 2.01 -5.41
N ALA A 95 -33.41 2.12 -6.24
CA ALA A 95 -33.29 2.56 -7.62
C ALA A 95 -33.21 4.09 -7.70
N ASP A 96 -32.02 4.64 -7.44
CA ASP A 96 -31.72 6.07 -7.56
C ASP A 96 -30.71 6.35 -8.69
N PRO A 97 -31.19 6.66 -9.91
CA PRO A 97 -30.32 6.96 -11.06
C PRO A 97 -29.42 8.17 -10.85
N LYS A 98 -29.89 9.21 -10.12
CA LYS A 98 -29.12 10.45 -9.94
C LYS A 98 -27.95 10.21 -9.00
N ALA A 99 -28.19 9.53 -7.88
CA ALA A 99 -27.12 9.18 -6.95
C ALA A 99 -26.09 8.26 -7.61
N LEU A 100 -26.55 7.29 -8.41
CA LEU A 100 -25.67 6.37 -9.13
C LEU A 100 -24.83 7.09 -10.19
N ASP A 101 -25.44 7.97 -11.00
CA ASP A 101 -24.74 8.76 -12.02
C ASP A 101 -23.62 9.62 -11.40
N ALA A 102 -23.96 10.37 -10.35
CA ALA A 102 -23.02 11.26 -9.67
C ALA A 102 -21.85 10.47 -9.06
N ALA A 103 -22.15 9.36 -8.37
CA ALA A 103 -21.14 8.52 -7.74
C ALA A 103 -20.15 7.93 -8.76
N VAL A 104 -20.68 7.36 -9.84
CA VAL A 104 -19.86 6.72 -10.87
C VAL A 104 -19.06 7.74 -11.67
N LYS A 105 -19.63 8.91 -12.01
CA LYS A 105 -18.91 9.97 -12.73
C LYS A 105 -17.81 10.61 -11.90
N ASN A 106 -18.04 10.88 -10.62
CA ASN A 106 -17.01 11.41 -9.73
C ASN A 106 -15.83 10.44 -9.64
N LEU A 107 -16.12 9.15 -9.43
CA LEU A 107 -15.07 8.12 -9.33
C LEU A 107 -14.40 7.82 -10.68
N ALA A 108 -15.11 7.94 -11.80
CA ALA A 108 -14.55 7.81 -13.14
C ALA A 108 -13.64 8.99 -13.49
N ALA A 109 -14.03 10.22 -13.11
CA ALA A 109 -13.21 11.41 -13.26
C ALA A 109 -11.94 11.30 -12.40
N GLU A 110 -12.05 10.84 -11.16
CA GLU A 110 -10.91 10.53 -10.30
C GLU A 110 -10.03 9.40 -10.86
N ALA A 111 -10.61 8.32 -11.38
CA ALA A 111 -9.87 7.21 -11.98
C ALA A 111 -9.13 7.62 -13.26
N SER A 112 -9.68 8.59 -14.00
CA SER A 112 -9.06 9.15 -15.22
C SER A 112 -8.05 10.25 -14.91
N SER A 113 -8.27 11.06 -13.87
CA SER A 113 -7.32 12.10 -13.44
C SER A 113 -6.13 11.52 -12.70
N SER A 114 -6.27 10.34 -12.10
CA SER A 114 -5.20 9.64 -11.41
C SER A 114 -4.24 8.84 -12.31
N ASP A 115 -4.39 8.93 -13.64
CA ASP A 115 -3.32 8.66 -14.61
C ASP A 115 -2.57 9.96 -15.03
N ALA A 116 -3.08 11.14 -14.63
CA ALA A 116 -2.61 12.45 -15.10
C ALA A 116 -2.26 13.49 -14.02
N SER A 117 -2.53 13.27 -12.73
CA SER A 117 -2.21 14.28 -11.71
C SER A 117 -1.99 13.66 -10.33
N GLY A 118 -0.73 13.68 -9.89
CA GLY A 118 -0.42 13.79 -8.47
C GLY A 118 -0.76 15.20 -7.96
N SER A 119 -0.94 15.29 -6.64
CA SER A 119 -1.19 16.48 -5.81
C SER A 119 -2.65 16.93 -5.63
N GLY A 120 -3.04 17.11 -4.35
CA GLY A 120 -4.19 17.95 -3.99
C GLY A 120 -5.24 17.39 -3.02
N SER A 121 -4.84 16.98 -1.82
CA SER A 121 -5.61 17.03 -0.55
C SER A 121 -7.10 16.61 -0.52
N SER A 122 -7.37 15.40 -0.01
CA SER A 122 -8.18 15.18 1.21
C SER A 122 -8.27 13.67 1.52
N GLY A 123 -7.51 13.22 2.53
CA GLY A 123 -7.73 11.94 3.23
C GLY A 123 -7.29 10.63 2.55
N GLY A 124 -6.55 10.66 1.44
CA GLY A 124 -6.03 9.46 0.78
C GLY A 124 -4.58 9.14 1.16
N ILE A 125 -4.28 7.87 1.45
CA ILE A 125 -2.91 7.37 1.66
C ILE A 125 -2.14 7.44 0.33
N TRP A 126 -1.02 8.16 0.33
CA TRP A 126 -0.04 8.17 -0.74
C TRP A 126 0.81 6.89 -0.67
N LEU A 127 0.81 6.14 -1.79
CA LEU A 127 1.43 4.82 -1.90
C LEU A 127 2.77 4.85 -2.68
N GLY A 128 3.15 6.01 -3.21
CA GLY A 128 4.23 6.14 -4.18
C GLY A 128 3.88 5.42 -5.46
N ALA A 129 4.51 4.27 -5.68
CA ALA A 129 4.31 3.47 -6.87
C ALA A 129 3.12 2.49 -6.73
N GLY A 130 2.58 2.04 -7.88
CA GLY A 130 1.42 1.13 -7.89
C GLY A 130 1.69 -0.20 -7.20
N LEU A 131 0.70 -0.67 -6.43
CA LEU A 131 0.76 -1.93 -5.67
C LEU A 131 0.73 -3.16 -6.61
N PRO A 132 1.50 -4.22 -6.32
CA PRO A 132 1.33 -5.52 -6.96
C PRO A 132 -0.06 -6.09 -6.70
N ARG A 133 -0.60 -6.83 -7.68
CA ARG A 133 -1.93 -7.44 -7.56
C ARG A 133 -1.99 -8.43 -6.39
N GLY A 134 -3.02 -8.33 -5.57
CA GLY A 134 -3.26 -9.24 -4.45
C GLY A 134 -2.55 -8.85 -3.14
N TYR A 135 -1.69 -7.83 -3.14
CA TYR A 135 -1.01 -7.35 -1.95
C TYR A 135 -1.49 -5.98 -1.51
N THR A 136 -1.37 -5.71 -0.21
CA THR A 136 -1.82 -4.45 0.40
C THR A 136 -0.66 -3.74 1.11
N ASP A 137 -0.81 -2.44 1.32
CA ASP A 137 0.10 -1.69 2.19
C ASP A 137 -0.09 -2.13 3.66
N VAL A 138 0.98 -2.66 4.25
CA VAL A 138 1.05 -3.14 5.63
C VAL A 138 1.96 -2.25 6.51
N THR A 139 2.34 -1.05 6.03
CA THR A 139 3.18 -0.10 6.77
C THR A 139 2.60 0.30 8.13
N SER A 140 1.27 0.25 8.31
CA SER A 140 0.64 0.49 9.61
C SER A 140 1.04 -0.52 10.69
N SER A 141 1.63 -1.66 10.33
CA SER A 141 2.15 -2.66 11.26
C SER A 141 3.54 -2.32 11.81
N VAL A 142 4.17 -1.25 11.33
CA VAL A 142 5.47 -0.78 11.85
C VAL A 142 5.33 -0.30 13.28
N ASP A 143 6.17 -0.81 14.16
CA ASP A 143 6.31 -0.27 15.51
C ASP A 143 7.20 0.97 15.46
N GLN A 144 6.55 2.13 15.30
CA GLN A 144 7.24 3.42 15.23
C GLN A 144 7.93 3.84 16.54
N GLN A 145 7.67 3.17 17.67
CA GLN A 145 8.37 3.46 18.94
C GLN A 145 9.70 2.71 19.02
N GLY A 146 9.82 1.54 18.38
CA GLY A 146 11.03 0.73 18.37
C GLY A 146 11.97 1.01 17.20
N LEU A 147 11.72 2.05 16.40
CA LEU A 147 12.61 2.42 15.30
C LEU A 147 13.97 2.86 15.85
N ASP A 148 15.03 2.41 15.19
CA ASP A 148 16.40 2.75 15.54
C ASP A 148 17.20 3.06 14.27
N PHE A 149 18.10 4.04 14.35
CA PHE A 149 18.78 4.61 13.20
C PHE A 149 20.25 4.81 13.51
N LEU A 150 21.14 4.50 12.56
CA LEU A 150 22.53 4.93 12.60
C LEU A 150 22.81 5.89 11.46
N ASN A 151 23.63 6.91 11.77
CA ASN A 151 24.00 8.01 10.87
C ASN A 151 22.80 8.85 10.38
N LEU A 152 21.74 8.98 11.18
CA LEU A 152 20.61 9.86 10.86
C LEU A 152 20.92 11.30 11.28
N SER A 153 20.80 12.26 10.36
CA SER A 153 21.01 13.67 10.67
C SER A 153 19.93 14.21 11.62
N SER A 154 20.35 15.05 12.58
CA SER A 154 19.43 15.75 13.49
C SER A 154 18.81 17.02 12.89
N ASP A 155 19.35 17.49 11.78
CA ASP A 155 18.98 18.77 11.18
C ASP A 155 17.77 18.67 10.24
N VAL A 156 17.36 17.44 9.92
CA VAL A 156 16.38 17.11 8.88
C VAL A 156 15.36 16.09 9.41
N GLY A 157 14.09 16.49 9.38
CA GLY A 157 12.95 15.63 9.70
C GLY A 157 12.93 14.99 11.08
N GLY A 158 11.95 14.12 11.27
CA GLY A 158 11.89 13.23 12.42
C GLY A 158 11.86 11.79 11.92
N SER A 159 12.47 10.87 12.67
CA SER A 159 12.58 9.44 12.34
C SER A 159 11.27 8.74 11.88
N ARG A 160 10.12 9.33 12.18
CA ARG A 160 8.78 8.78 11.88
C ARG A 160 8.20 9.27 10.54
N THR A 161 8.75 10.33 9.95
CA THR A 161 8.21 10.99 8.74
C THR A 161 8.25 10.06 7.52
N ILE A 162 9.22 9.16 7.47
CA ILE A 162 9.33 8.13 6.43
C ILE A 162 8.11 7.20 6.33
N PHE A 163 7.29 7.09 7.38
CA PHE A 163 6.06 6.30 7.38
C PHE A 163 4.80 7.15 7.29
N ASP A 164 4.91 8.47 7.10
CA ASP A 164 3.75 9.35 6.95
C ASP A 164 2.97 8.96 5.69
N SER A 165 1.64 8.87 5.83
CA SER A 165 0.71 8.50 4.75
C SER A 165 0.61 9.53 3.62
N SER A 166 1.10 10.76 3.81
CA SER A 166 1.09 11.84 2.82
C SER A 166 2.20 11.68 1.79
N ALA A 167 2.04 12.36 0.66
CA ALA A 167 3.07 12.48 -0.34
C ALA A 167 4.25 13.28 0.22
N PRO A 168 5.50 12.91 -0.08
CA PRO A 168 6.65 13.64 0.41
C PRO A 168 6.75 15.02 -0.23
N SER A 169 7.11 15.99 0.60
CA SER A 169 7.44 17.35 0.24
C SER A 169 8.81 17.41 -0.40
N LYS A 170 8.92 18.18 -1.49
CA LYS A 170 10.20 18.39 -2.16
C LYS A 170 11.09 19.42 -1.44
N SER A 171 10.50 20.29 -0.63
CA SER A 171 11.19 21.48 -0.08
C SER A 171 11.14 21.59 1.44
N ASP A 172 10.25 20.88 2.12
CA ASP A 172 10.15 20.93 3.58
C ASP A 172 11.14 19.96 4.23
N LYS A 173 12.29 20.47 4.67
CA LYS A 173 13.36 19.70 5.33
C LYS A 173 12.87 18.90 6.55
N LYS A 174 11.67 19.15 7.06
CA LYS A 174 11.08 18.34 8.13
C LYS A 174 10.43 17.04 7.65
N ASP A 175 10.37 16.79 6.35
CA ASP A 175 9.54 15.73 5.80
C ASP A 175 10.30 14.49 5.30
N TRP A 176 11.63 14.52 5.30
CA TRP A 176 12.48 13.38 4.94
C TRP A 176 13.52 13.08 6.01
N ILE A 177 14.26 12.00 5.82
CA ILE A 177 15.47 11.71 6.57
C ILE A 177 16.68 11.75 5.64
N GLU A 178 17.83 12.07 6.22
CA GLU A 178 19.10 12.21 5.52
C GLU A 178 20.21 11.63 6.37
N SER A 179 21.26 11.12 5.73
CA SER A 179 22.47 10.71 6.43
C SER A 179 23.25 11.92 6.95
N ASP A 180 23.99 11.74 8.06
CA ASP A 180 24.63 12.88 8.73
C ASP A 180 26.05 13.15 8.23
N THR A 181 26.90 12.11 8.26
CA THR A 181 28.36 12.26 8.02
C THR A 181 28.79 11.85 6.62
N ASP A 182 28.19 10.79 6.08
CA ASP A 182 28.53 10.17 4.80
C ASP A 182 27.27 9.58 4.17
N GLU A 183 27.40 8.87 3.05
CA GLU A 183 26.26 8.36 2.28
C GLU A 183 25.55 7.15 2.94
N GLN A 184 26.13 6.57 4.00
CA GLN A 184 25.61 5.37 4.63
C GLN A 184 24.46 5.68 5.58
N LEU A 185 23.39 4.90 5.53
CA LEU A 185 22.25 5.06 6.45
C LEU A 185 21.72 3.70 6.89
N MET A 186 21.55 3.52 8.20
CA MET A 186 21.02 2.28 8.77
C MET A 186 19.66 2.53 9.42
N LEU A 187 18.66 1.74 9.04
CA LEU A 187 17.31 1.77 9.60
C LEU A 187 16.94 0.41 10.17
N PHE A 188 16.60 0.35 11.45
CA PHE A 188 15.94 -0.78 12.06
C PHE A 188 14.43 -0.52 12.17
N ILE A 189 13.64 -1.41 11.56
CA ILE A 189 12.19 -1.29 11.44
C ILE A 189 11.54 -2.53 12.09
N PRO A 190 11.13 -2.47 13.36
CA PRO A 190 10.37 -3.55 13.99
C PRO A 190 8.88 -3.51 13.60
N PHE A 191 8.23 -4.67 13.67
CA PHE A 191 6.81 -4.83 13.36
C PHE A 191 6.01 -5.33 14.57
N GLN A 192 4.79 -4.83 14.71
CA GLN A 192 3.83 -5.23 15.76
C GLN A 192 3.25 -6.64 15.55
N ALA A 193 3.31 -7.14 14.32
CA ALA A 193 2.90 -8.49 13.93
C ALA A 193 3.90 -9.06 12.95
N THR A 194 3.89 -10.38 12.77
CA THR A 194 4.70 -11.02 11.72
C THR A 194 4.11 -10.67 10.36
N LEU A 195 4.96 -10.30 9.41
CA LEU A 195 4.55 -9.89 8.07
C LEU A 195 5.08 -10.86 7.02
N LYS A 196 4.30 -11.04 5.95
CA LYS A 196 4.78 -11.55 4.67
C LYS A 196 5.01 -10.36 3.76
N VAL A 197 6.26 -10.00 3.51
CA VAL A 197 6.59 -8.80 2.71
C VAL A 197 6.91 -9.22 1.29
N HIS A 198 6.16 -8.67 0.34
CA HIS A 198 6.34 -8.92 -1.10
C HIS A 198 7.20 -7.85 -1.76
N THR A 199 6.97 -6.58 -1.42
CA THR A 199 7.71 -5.46 -2.01
C THR A 199 7.97 -4.41 -0.94
N LEU A 200 9.19 -3.85 -0.95
CA LEU A 200 9.54 -2.67 -0.19
C LEU A 200 9.61 -1.49 -1.18
N HIS A 201 8.81 -0.45 -0.97
CA HIS A 201 8.95 0.79 -1.72
C HIS A 201 9.86 1.73 -0.94
N ILE A 202 10.84 2.31 -1.62
CA ILE A 202 11.66 3.40 -1.10
C ILE A 202 11.48 4.58 -2.02
N THR A 203 11.07 5.71 -1.44
CA THR A 203 10.94 6.98 -2.16
C THR A 203 12.10 7.87 -1.81
N SER A 204 12.72 8.44 -2.83
CA SER A 204 13.72 9.50 -2.69
C SER A 204 13.50 10.58 -3.75
N HIS A 205 13.46 11.82 -3.29
CA HIS A 205 13.35 13.05 -4.08
C HIS A 205 14.57 13.94 -3.88
N ALA A 206 15.77 13.33 -3.82
CA ALA A 206 17.03 14.05 -3.87
C ALA A 206 16.93 15.22 -4.89
N PRO A 207 17.06 16.48 -4.46
CA PRO A 207 16.87 17.64 -5.32
C PRO A 207 17.91 17.65 -6.43
N GLU A 208 17.52 17.99 -7.67
CA GLU A 208 18.48 18.19 -8.77
C GLU A 208 19.38 19.42 -8.55
N ASP A 209 19.00 20.32 -7.64
CA ASP A 209 19.72 21.56 -7.33
C ASP A 209 20.64 21.45 -6.09
N ASP A 210 20.64 20.31 -5.40
CA ASP A 210 21.42 20.07 -4.18
C ASP A 210 22.38 18.91 -4.43
N ASP A 211 23.55 19.25 -4.99
CA ASP A 211 24.57 18.30 -5.44
C ASP A 211 25.14 17.43 -4.30
N ASP A 212 24.94 17.83 -3.04
CA ASP A 212 25.43 17.10 -1.86
C ASP A 212 24.53 15.91 -1.49
N VAL A 213 23.29 15.84 -2.00
CA VAL A 213 22.29 14.85 -1.59
C VAL A 213 21.92 13.90 -2.73
N MET A 214 22.00 12.60 -2.45
CA MET A 214 21.79 11.52 -3.41
C MET A 214 20.56 10.67 -3.08
N LYS A 215 20.07 9.95 -4.11
CA LYS A 215 19.12 8.85 -3.94
C LYS A 215 19.87 7.57 -3.55
N PRO A 216 19.29 6.65 -2.77
CA PRO A 216 19.91 5.35 -2.51
C PRO A 216 20.24 4.58 -3.80
N LYS A 217 21.44 4.03 -3.90
CA LYS A 217 21.85 3.15 -5.00
C LYS A 217 21.91 1.71 -4.53
N THR A 218 22.80 1.41 -3.59
CA THR A 218 22.96 0.05 -3.07
C THR A 218 22.23 -0.10 -1.74
N ILE A 219 21.28 -1.04 -1.68
CA ILE A 219 20.48 -1.32 -0.49
C ILE A 219 20.63 -2.78 -0.11
N LYS A 220 21.05 -3.04 1.13
CA LYS A 220 21.09 -4.36 1.75
C LYS A 220 19.95 -4.49 2.76
N ILE A 221 19.26 -5.62 2.72
CA ILE A 221 18.13 -5.91 3.61
C ILE A 221 18.47 -7.11 4.49
N TYR A 222 18.30 -6.96 5.80
CA TYR A 222 18.42 -8.04 6.77
C TYR A 222 17.08 -8.19 7.50
N THR A 223 16.63 -9.43 7.71
CA THR A 223 15.35 -9.68 8.39
C THR A 223 15.55 -10.27 9.77
N ASN A 224 14.55 -10.10 10.63
CA ASN A 224 14.45 -10.78 11.93
C ASN A 224 15.64 -10.53 12.88
N ARG A 225 16.21 -9.32 12.83
CA ARG A 225 17.18 -8.83 13.82
C ARG A 225 16.46 -8.28 15.05
N SER A 226 17.11 -8.38 16.21
CA SER A 226 16.59 -7.86 17.48
C SER A 226 16.80 -6.36 17.66
N ASN A 227 17.79 -5.80 16.97
CA ASN A 227 18.27 -4.44 17.10
C ASN A 227 18.89 -3.99 15.77
N VAL A 228 19.22 -2.70 15.70
CA VAL A 228 20.01 -2.14 14.60
C VAL A 228 21.38 -2.81 14.52
N LEU A 229 21.86 -3.05 13.30
CA LEU A 229 23.19 -3.60 13.03
C LEU A 229 24.19 -2.46 12.94
N GLY A 230 25.40 -2.67 13.45
CA GLY A 230 26.53 -1.79 13.13
C GLY A 230 26.96 -1.96 11.67
N PHE A 231 27.60 -0.93 11.09
CA PHE A 231 28.07 -0.98 9.69
C PHE A 231 29.07 -2.11 9.44
N ASP A 232 30.08 -2.26 10.30
CA ASP A 232 31.06 -3.36 10.22
C ASP A 232 30.42 -4.75 10.34
N GLU A 233 29.42 -4.88 11.22
CA GLU A 233 28.66 -6.12 11.39
C GLU A 233 27.89 -6.42 10.10
N ALA A 234 27.14 -5.45 9.59
CA ALA A 234 26.34 -5.59 8.37
C ALA A 234 27.18 -5.99 7.16
N ASP A 235 28.40 -5.46 7.01
CA ASP A 235 29.30 -5.82 5.92
C ASP A 235 29.94 -7.20 6.09
N SER A 236 30.01 -7.71 7.32
CA SER A 236 30.53 -9.05 7.63
C SER A 236 29.49 -10.17 7.45
N ILE A 237 28.20 -9.83 7.39
CA ILE A 237 27.10 -10.80 7.27
C ILE A 237 26.42 -10.74 5.90
N GLU A 238 25.98 -11.88 5.39
CA GLU A 238 25.23 -11.92 4.13
C GLU A 238 23.84 -11.30 4.31
N PRO A 239 23.44 -10.32 3.47
CA PRO A 239 22.10 -9.79 3.50
C PRO A 239 21.07 -10.82 3.07
N THR A 240 19.86 -10.72 3.60
CA THR A 240 18.74 -11.55 3.15
C THR A 240 18.48 -11.34 1.66
N GLN A 241 18.57 -10.08 1.23
CA GLN A 241 18.55 -9.66 -0.16
C GLN A 241 19.27 -8.31 -0.32
N SER A 242 19.97 -8.12 -1.42
CA SER A 242 20.56 -6.85 -1.83
C SER A 242 19.96 -6.36 -3.14
N PHE A 243 20.01 -5.05 -3.34
CA PHE A 243 19.55 -4.35 -4.54
C PHE A 243 20.59 -3.32 -4.95
N GLU A 244 20.83 -3.23 -6.26
CA GLU A 244 21.54 -2.13 -6.88
C GLU A 244 20.53 -1.39 -7.76
N LEU A 245 20.29 -0.13 -7.42
CA LEU A 245 19.37 0.75 -8.12
C LEU A 245 20.12 1.63 -9.10
N ASP A 246 19.41 2.04 -10.13
CA ASP A 246 19.84 3.05 -11.11
C ASP A 246 18.75 4.12 -11.25
N GLU A 247 18.99 5.15 -12.06
CA GLU A 247 18.00 6.20 -12.31
C GLU A 247 16.67 5.66 -12.88
N SER A 248 16.71 4.56 -13.63
CA SER A 248 15.51 3.95 -14.23
C SER A 248 14.68 3.18 -13.21
N SER A 249 15.29 2.80 -12.09
CA SER A 249 14.63 2.10 -10.99
C SER A 249 13.67 3.01 -10.22
N TYR A 250 13.86 4.33 -10.31
CA TYR A 250 13.01 5.33 -9.70
C TYR A 250 11.94 5.81 -10.67
N ASP A 251 10.67 5.68 -10.28
CA ASP A 251 9.57 6.22 -11.08
C ASP A 251 9.69 7.74 -11.21
N SER A 252 9.70 8.27 -12.44
CA SER A 252 9.95 9.70 -12.70
C SER A 252 8.88 10.64 -12.13
N LYS A 253 7.68 10.13 -11.82
CA LYS A 253 6.59 10.92 -11.25
C LYS A 253 6.59 10.92 -9.73
N THR A 254 6.88 9.75 -9.14
CA THR A 254 6.72 9.49 -7.70
C THR A 254 8.04 9.31 -6.97
N GLY A 255 9.18 9.30 -7.68
CA GLY A 255 10.53 9.09 -7.13
C GLY A 255 10.65 7.82 -6.31
N THR A 256 9.82 6.83 -6.61
CA THR A 256 9.70 5.60 -5.81
C THR A 256 10.33 4.44 -6.56
N ALA A 257 11.30 3.80 -5.92
CA ALA A 257 11.87 2.54 -6.36
C ALA A 257 11.10 1.37 -5.73
N LYS A 258 10.78 0.36 -6.56
CA LYS A 258 10.13 -0.88 -6.12
C LYS A 258 11.15 -1.98 -5.92
N LEU A 259 11.41 -2.34 -4.67
CA LEU A 259 12.29 -3.45 -4.32
C LEU A 259 11.48 -4.73 -4.22
N GLU A 260 11.44 -5.50 -5.30
CA GLU A 260 10.76 -6.79 -5.34
C GLU A 260 11.51 -7.81 -4.48
N LEU A 261 10.92 -8.12 -3.32
CA LEU A 261 11.52 -9.04 -2.35
C LEU A 261 11.24 -10.48 -2.79
N ARG A 262 12.21 -11.36 -2.53
CA ARG A 262 12.09 -12.78 -2.83
C ARG A 262 11.15 -13.41 -1.80
N PHE A 263 9.84 -13.38 -2.07
CA PHE A 263 8.75 -13.68 -1.13
C PHE A 263 8.99 -14.90 -0.23
N VAL A 264 9.61 -15.97 -0.75
CA VAL A 264 10.01 -17.17 0.01
C VAL A 264 10.91 -16.90 1.23
N LYS A 265 11.78 -15.87 1.16
CA LYS A 265 12.64 -15.43 2.27
C LYS A 265 11.95 -14.44 3.22
N PHE A 266 10.81 -13.88 2.80
CA PHE A 266 10.11 -12.79 3.48
C PHE A 266 8.72 -13.20 3.97
N GLN A 267 8.53 -14.47 4.38
CA GLN A 267 7.23 -14.99 4.83
C GLN A 267 6.89 -14.75 6.31
N ASN A 268 7.89 -14.61 7.17
CA ASN A 268 7.69 -14.52 8.61
C ASN A 268 8.64 -13.49 9.18
N ILE A 269 8.36 -12.23 8.88
CA ILE A 269 9.25 -11.13 9.20
C ILE A 269 8.70 -10.35 10.39
N SER A 270 9.47 -10.23 11.46
CA SER A 270 9.14 -9.38 12.61
C SER A 270 9.93 -8.09 12.69
N SER A 271 10.99 -7.98 11.90
CA SER A 271 11.79 -6.76 11.77
C SER A 271 12.55 -6.77 10.45
N ILE A 272 12.82 -5.58 9.92
CA ILE A 272 13.69 -5.37 8.78
C ILE A 272 14.76 -4.36 9.17
N VAL A 273 16.01 -4.67 8.88
CA VAL A 273 17.10 -3.69 8.82
C VAL A 273 17.30 -3.32 7.36
N VAL A 274 17.16 -2.04 7.04
CA VAL A 274 17.50 -1.46 5.74
C VAL A 274 18.83 -0.76 5.89
N TYR A 275 19.83 -1.23 5.16
CA TYR A 275 21.15 -0.63 5.09
C TYR A 275 21.33 -0.01 3.70
N VAL A 276 21.37 1.32 3.65
CA VAL A 276 21.78 2.08 2.47
C VAL A 276 23.29 2.22 2.51
N VAL A 277 23.96 1.67 1.51
CA VAL A 277 25.43 1.57 1.45
C VAL A 277 26.02 2.74 0.70
N ASP A 278 25.43 3.11 -0.44
CA ASP A 278 25.86 4.23 -1.27
C ASP A 278 24.68 4.89 -2.01
N GLY A 279 24.95 6.05 -2.60
CA GLY A 279 24.00 6.85 -3.36
C GLY A 279 24.23 6.82 -4.89
N LEU A 280 23.23 7.32 -5.62
CA LEU A 280 23.31 7.63 -7.04
C LEU A 280 23.86 9.04 -7.21
N GLY A 281 25.05 9.15 -7.79
CA GLY A 281 25.72 10.42 -8.05
C GLY A 281 27.05 10.53 -7.31
N ASP A 282 27.54 11.77 -7.18
CA ASP A 282 28.81 12.12 -6.55
C ASP A 282 28.62 12.94 -5.25
N GLY A 283 27.40 12.97 -4.71
CA GLY A 283 27.11 13.67 -3.45
C GLY A 283 27.69 12.95 -2.24
N GLU A 284 27.51 13.54 -1.05
CA GLU A 284 28.07 13.01 0.19
C GLU A 284 27.01 12.39 1.10
N LYS A 285 25.72 12.69 0.88
CA LYS A 285 24.64 12.28 1.76
C LYS A 285 23.54 11.56 1.01
N THR A 286 22.82 10.68 1.69
CA THR A 286 21.69 9.97 1.10
C THR A 286 20.37 10.39 1.74
N ARG A 287 19.38 10.72 0.92
CA ARG A 287 18.04 11.11 1.35
C ARG A 287 17.01 10.01 1.12
N VAL A 288 16.17 9.78 2.13
CA VAL A 288 15.00 8.90 2.05
C VAL A 288 13.75 9.64 2.52
N ASP A 289 12.73 9.69 1.66
CA ASP A 289 11.51 10.44 1.91
C ASP A 289 10.40 9.58 2.51
N ARG A 290 10.17 8.39 1.94
CA ARG A 290 9.11 7.47 2.38
C ARG A 290 9.55 6.02 2.24
N ILE A 291 9.06 5.19 3.15
CA ILE A 291 9.16 3.74 3.06
C ILE A 291 7.75 3.15 3.15
N ARG A 292 7.41 2.27 2.19
CA ARG A 292 6.18 1.46 2.24
C ARG A 292 6.48 -0.02 2.17
N LEU A 293 5.74 -0.79 2.96
CA LEU A 293 5.84 -2.24 3.03
C LEU A 293 4.58 -2.82 2.42
N ILE A 294 4.74 -3.54 1.31
CA ILE A 294 3.63 -4.13 0.57
C ILE A 294 3.65 -5.64 0.77
N GLY A 295 2.54 -6.20 1.22
CA GLY A 295 2.49 -7.59 1.64
C GLY A 295 1.18 -7.99 2.30
N GLU A 296 1.28 -8.97 3.19
CA GLU A 296 0.19 -9.49 4.01
C GLU A 296 0.58 -9.42 5.49
N THR A 297 -0.39 -9.09 6.34
CA THR A 297 -0.21 -9.17 7.80
C THR A 297 -0.50 -10.60 8.26
N GLY A 298 0.44 -11.19 8.98
CA GLY A 298 0.29 -12.49 9.64
C GLY A 298 -0.43 -12.39 10.98
N GLU A 299 -0.39 -13.45 11.78
CA GLU A 299 -1.02 -13.48 13.10
C GLU A 299 -0.42 -12.43 14.04
N LYS A 300 -1.29 -11.71 14.77
CA LYS A 300 -0.87 -10.72 15.76
C LYS A 300 -0.11 -11.42 16.87
N ARG A 301 1.10 -10.95 17.20
CA ARG A 301 1.83 -11.40 18.37
C ARG A 301 1.02 -11.03 19.62
N THR A 302 0.50 -12.01 20.35
CA THR A 302 0.19 -11.82 21.76
C THR A 302 1.53 -11.64 22.47
N MET A 303 1.79 -10.45 23.01
CA MET A 303 2.88 -10.24 23.96
C MET A 303 2.78 -11.31 25.04
N GLY A 304 3.71 -12.27 25.04
CA GLY A 304 3.79 -13.26 26.09
C GLY A 304 3.87 -12.54 27.42
N LYS A 305 2.93 -12.81 28.33
CA LYS A 305 3.09 -12.41 29.72
C LYS A 305 4.45 -12.93 30.17
N LEU A 306 5.32 -12.03 30.60
CA LEU A 306 6.47 -12.37 31.43
C LEU A 306 5.92 -13.06 32.67
N GLU A 307 5.88 -14.39 32.66
CA GLU A 307 5.67 -15.13 33.89
C GLU A 307 6.93 -14.96 34.72
N LYS A 308 6.74 -14.25 35.82
CA LYS A 308 7.74 -14.09 36.87
C LYS A 308 8.04 -15.49 37.39
N ILE A 309 9.24 -16.00 37.09
CA ILE A 309 9.77 -17.22 37.71
C ILE A 309 9.68 -16.99 39.22
N GLY A 310 8.82 -17.77 39.87
CA GLY A 310 8.58 -17.67 41.30
C GLY A 310 9.85 -18.02 42.06
N ASP A 311 10.17 -17.18 43.04
CA ASP A 311 11.11 -17.48 44.12
C ASP A 311 10.82 -18.89 44.67
N GLU A 312 11.81 -19.78 44.59
CA GLU A 312 11.84 -21.01 45.39
C GLU A 312 11.98 -20.62 46.87
N PRO A 313 11.06 -21.02 47.76
CA PRO A 313 11.31 -20.92 49.19
C PRO A 313 12.33 -22.00 49.56
N GLY A 314 13.50 -21.57 50.02
CA GLY A 314 14.48 -22.46 50.63
C GLY A 314 13.91 -23.13 51.88
N GLU A 315 14.00 -24.46 51.89
CA GLU A 315 14.10 -25.30 53.08
C GLU A 315 15.43 -26.06 53.04
#